data_AF-A0A7M3WA39-F1
#
_entry.id   AF-A0A7M3WA39-F1
#
_cell.length_a   1.000
_cell.length_b   1.000
_cell.length_c   1.000
_cell.angle_alpha   90.00
_cell.angle_beta   90.00
_cell.angle_gamma   90.00
#
_symmetry.space_group_name_H-M   'P 1'
#
loop_
_entity.id
_entity.type
_entity.pdbx_description
1 polymer ?
#
loop_
_entity_poly.entity_id
_entity_poly.type
_entity_poly.pdbx_seq_one_letter_code
_entity_poly.pdbx_strand_id
1 'polypeptide(L)'
;EIATVVTDGQLNVLATGPNLAITVPESLIEGMDEWNTRHHHRSGLVDRIRNEGVSVKEAEQATLSFLREWVDENTAPLCGNSVWNDRQFMAKEMPELL
;
A
#
# COMPACT_ATOMS: atom_id res chain seq x y z
N GLU A 1 0.12 -5.37 -0.80
CA GLU A 1 1.30 -4.47 -0.84
C GLU A 1 0.81 -3.03 -0.77
N ILE A 2 1.69 -2.09 -0.45
CA ILE A 2 1.39 -0.66 -0.45
C ILE A 2 2.59 0.11 -1.02
N ALA A 3 2.30 1.10 -1.86
CA ALA A 3 3.28 2.04 -2.38
C ALA A 3 2.67 3.43 -2.42
N THR A 4 3.46 4.46 -2.14
CA THR A 4 3.02 5.85 -2.12
C THR A 4 3.95 6.74 -2.92
N VAL A 5 3.39 7.78 -3.54
CA VAL A 5 4.10 8.79 -4.32
C VAL A 5 3.46 10.13 -4.02
N VAL A 6 4.29 11.16 -3.86
CA VAL A 6 3.84 12.55 -3.70
C VAL A 6 4.13 13.30 -5.00
N THR A 7 3.14 14.03 -5.49
CA THR A 7 3.27 14.90 -6.67
C THR A 7 2.87 16.33 -6.35
N ASP A 8 3.28 17.27 -7.20
CA ASP A 8 2.67 18.59 -7.23
C ASP A 8 1.32 18.59 -8.01
N GLY A 9 0.68 19.75 -8.09
CA GLY A 9 -0.57 19.93 -8.85
C GLY A 9 -0.43 19.79 -10.37
N GLN A 10 0.79 19.66 -10.90
CA GLN A 10 1.08 19.40 -12.31
C GLN A 10 1.48 17.93 -12.56
N LEU A 11 1.33 17.07 -11.55
CA LEU A 11 1.69 15.65 -11.59
C LEU A 11 3.20 15.39 -11.73
N ASN A 12 4.05 16.37 -11.40
CA ASN A 12 5.47 16.12 -11.28
C ASN A 12 5.74 15.36 -9.98
N VAL A 13 6.49 14.26 -10.07
CA VAL A 13 6.86 13.46 -8.90
C VAL A 13 7.86 14.23 -8.06
N LEU A 14 7.48 14.53 -6.82
CA LEU A 14 8.33 15.19 -5.83
C LEU A 14 9.09 14.16 -5.00
N ALA A 15 8.41 13.07 -4.63
CA ALA A 15 8.99 12.02 -3.82
C ALA A 15 8.31 10.66 -4.05
N THR A 16 9.10 9.59 -3.92
CA THR A 16 8.60 8.22 -3.92
C THR A 16 8.75 7.64 -2.52
N GLY A 17 7.63 7.23 -1.95
CA GLY A 17 7.56 6.60 -0.64
C GLY A 17 7.99 5.14 -0.68
N PRO A 18 7.89 4.44 0.46
CA PRO A 18 8.26 3.03 0.52
C PRO A 18 7.32 2.17 -0.33
N ASN A 19 7.85 1.09 -0.89
CA ASN A 19 7.09 0.04 -1.58
C ASN A 19 7.20 -1.25 -0.77
N LEU A 20 6.13 -1.58 -0.03
CA LEU A 20 6.14 -2.59 1.02
C LEU A 20 5.21 -3.76 0.68
N ALA A 21 5.74 -4.97 0.80
CA ALA A 21 4.93 -6.18 0.84
C ALA A 21 4.36 -6.35 2.25
N ILE A 22 3.08 -6.70 2.36
CA ILE A 22 2.39 -6.83 3.65
C ILE A 22 2.22 -8.32 3.95
N THR A 23 2.71 -8.75 5.11
CA THR A 23 2.60 -10.13 5.58
C THR A 23 1.14 -10.49 5.85
N VAL A 24 0.71 -11.61 5.31
CA VAL A 24 -0.60 -12.23 5.59
C VAL A 24 -0.40 -13.71 5.95
N PRO A 25 -1.32 -14.33 6.70
CA PRO A 25 -1.28 -15.77 6.94
C PRO A 25 -1.25 -16.57 5.63
N GLU A 26 -0.49 -17.67 5.60
CA GLU A 26 -0.38 -18.53 4.42
C GLU A 26 -1.74 -19.07 3.97
N SER A 27 -2.67 -19.31 4.91
CA SER A 27 -4.04 -19.73 4.59
C SER A 27 -4.82 -18.73 3.74
N LEU A 28 -4.51 -17.43 3.82
CA LEU A 28 -5.12 -16.42 2.96
C LEU A 28 -4.50 -16.41 1.56
N ILE A 29 -3.20 -16.71 1.47
CA ILE A 29 -2.49 -16.86 0.19
C ILE A 29 -3.03 -18.09 -0.55
N GLU A 30 -3.15 -19.22 0.14
CA GLU A 30 -3.71 -20.46 -0.40
C GLU A 30 -5.21 -20.33 -0.74
N GLY A 31 -5.92 -19.44 -0.05
CA GLY A 31 -7.35 -19.16 -0.26
C GLY A 31 -7.66 -18.17 -1.39
N MET A 32 -6.65 -17.67 -2.12
CA MET A 32 -6.86 -16.77 -3.25
C MET A 32 -7.57 -17.49 -4.41
N ASP A 33 -8.39 -16.75 -5.16
CA ASP A 33 -8.95 -17.28 -6.42
C ASP A 33 -7.86 -17.51 -7.49
N GLU A 34 -8.25 -18.15 -8.60
CA GLU A 34 -7.32 -18.51 -9.68
C GLU A 34 -6.64 -17.31 -10.33
N TRP A 35 -7.33 -16.17 -10.42
CA TRP A 35 -6.78 -14.98 -11.05
C TRP A 35 -5.74 -14.33 -10.15
N ASN A 36 -6.08 -14.10 -8.87
CA ASN A 36 -5.20 -13.52 -7.86
C ASN A 36 -3.96 -14.39 -7.65
N THR A 37 -4.15 -15.71 -7.55
CA THR A 37 -3.03 -16.67 -7.45
C THR A 37 -2.07 -16.50 -8.62
N ARG A 38 -2.54 -16.65 -9.87
CA ARG A 38 -1.64 -16.53 -11.04
C ARG A 38 -1.00 -15.15 -11.14
N HIS A 39 -1.75 -14.08 -10.86
CA HIS A 39 -1.27 -12.72 -10.99
C HIS A 39 -0.17 -12.41 -9.97
N HIS A 40 -0.40 -12.68 -8.69
CA HIS A 40 0.53 -12.34 -7.61
C HIS A 40 1.74 -13.28 -7.51
N HIS A 41 1.62 -14.53 -7.97
CA HIS A 41 2.79 -15.39 -8.16
C HIS A 41 3.65 -14.90 -9.33
N ARG A 42 3.04 -14.52 -10.46
CA ARG A 42 3.79 -14.03 -11.63
C ARG A 42 4.47 -12.69 -11.38
N SER A 43 3.85 -11.80 -10.60
CA SER A 43 4.47 -10.52 -10.24
C SER A 43 5.58 -10.65 -9.20
N GLY A 44 5.75 -11.82 -8.58
CA GLY A 44 6.68 -12.04 -7.47
C GLY A 44 6.18 -11.46 -6.14
N LEU A 45 4.93 -10.97 -6.06
CA LEU A 45 4.39 -10.42 -4.82
C LEU A 45 4.32 -11.47 -3.71
N VAL A 46 3.89 -12.70 -4.04
CA VAL A 46 3.82 -13.78 -3.03
C VAL A 46 5.20 -14.07 -2.44
N ASP A 47 6.24 -14.07 -3.27
CA ASP A 47 7.61 -14.29 -2.80
C ASP A 47 8.12 -13.11 -1.96
N ARG A 48 7.78 -11.86 -2.33
CA ARG A 48 8.07 -10.68 -1.52
C ARG A 48 7.35 -10.72 -0.16
N ILE A 49 6.08 -11.13 -0.13
CA ILE A 49 5.32 -11.27 1.12
C ILE A 49 6.02 -12.27 2.06
N ARG A 50 6.52 -13.40 1.53
CA ARG A 50 7.16 -14.43 2.34
C ARG A 50 8.56 -14.07 2.83
N ASN A 51 9.33 -13.30 2.05
CA ASN A 51 10.74 -13.02 2.36
C ASN A 51 10.99 -11.64 2.97
N GLU A 52 10.18 -10.64 2.60
CA GLU A 52 10.37 -9.21 2.92
C GLU A 52 9.12 -8.58 3.55
N GLY A 53 8.11 -9.39 3.87
CA GLY A 53 6.83 -8.90 4.36
C GLY A 53 6.95 -8.17 5.69
N VAL A 54 6.27 -7.03 5.78
CA VAL A 54 6.09 -6.27 7.04
C VAL A 54 4.65 -6.39 7.52
N SER A 55 4.42 -6.16 8.81
CA SER A 55 3.06 -6.08 9.35
C SER A 55 2.30 -4.87 8.78
N VAL A 56 0.97 -4.96 8.78
CA VAL A 56 0.09 -3.86 8.38
C VAL A 56 0.43 -2.57 9.14
N LYS A 57 0.67 -2.68 10.45
CA LYS A 57 1.01 -1.54 11.31
C LYS A 57 2.36 -0.92 10.96
N GLU A 58 3.38 -1.74 10.67
CA GLU A 58 4.69 -1.22 10.23
C GLU A 58 4.57 -0.49 8.89
N ALA A 59 3.77 -1.04 7.95
CA ALA A 59 3.51 -0.41 6.67
C ALA A 59 2.75 0.92 6.81
N GLU A 60 1.73 0.97 7.69
CA GLU A 60 0.99 2.17 8.02
C GLU A 60 1.91 3.27 8.58
N GLN A 61 2.72 2.94 9.59
CA GLN A 61 3.62 3.92 10.20
C GLN A 61 4.72 4.38 9.25
N ALA A 62 5.32 3.47 8.46
CA ALA A 62 6.33 3.84 7.48
C ALA A 62 5.76 4.80 6.42
N THR A 63 4.54 4.53 5.97
CA THR A 63 3.83 5.38 5.01
C THR A 63 3.47 6.73 5.62
N LEU A 64 2.95 6.75 6.84
CA LEU A 64 2.55 7.98 7.54
C LEU A 64 3.76 8.88 7.86
N SER A 65 4.86 8.28 8.31
CA SER A 65 6.13 8.99 8.52
C SER A 65 6.62 9.67 7.24
N PHE A 66 6.59 8.95 6.11
CA PHE A 66 6.93 9.52 4.81
C PHE A 66 6.00 10.67 4.43
N LEU A 67 4.68 10.50 4.55
CA LEU A 67 3.72 11.54 4.15
C LEU A 67 3.85 12.82 4.99
N ARG A 68 4.14 12.71 6.29
CA ARG A 68 4.35 13.86 7.20
C ARG A 68 5.51 14.76 6.80
N GLU A 69 6.47 14.26 6.02
CA GLU A 69 7.59 15.07 5.52
C GLU A 69 7.18 15.96 4.33
N TRP A 70 6.09 15.63 3.64
CA TRP A 70 5.73 16.22 2.35
C TRP A 70 4.38 16.91 2.31
N VAL A 71 3.44 16.53 3.19
CA VAL A 71 2.04 16.94 3.13
C VAL A 71 1.54 17.30 4.52
N ASP A 72 0.88 18.46 4.61
CA ASP A 72 0.17 18.85 5.83
C ASP A 72 -1.06 17.96 6.06
N GLU A 73 -1.33 17.65 7.32
CA GLU A 73 -2.45 16.78 7.69
C GLU A 73 -3.78 17.25 7.10
N ASN A 74 -4.56 16.33 6.52
CA ASN A 74 -5.89 16.59 5.94
C ASN A 74 -5.92 17.58 4.75
N THR A 75 -4.80 17.81 4.06
CA THR A 75 -4.75 18.76 2.93
C THR A 75 -4.74 18.10 1.55
N ALA A 76 -4.06 16.97 1.38
CA ALA A 76 -3.98 16.28 0.10
C ALA A 76 -5.14 15.28 -0.08
N PRO A 77 -5.85 15.32 -1.23
CA PRO A 77 -6.79 14.26 -1.56
C PRO A 77 -6.06 12.96 -1.89
N LEU A 78 -6.68 11.83 -1.56
CA LEU A 78 -6.20 10.53 -2.00
C LEU A 78 -6.38 10.38 -3.52
N CYS A 79 -5.26 10.16 -4.22
CA CYS A 79 -5.21 10.10 -5.69
C CYS A 79 -4.84 8.69 -6.16
N GLY A 80 -5.52 8.19 -7.19
CA GLY A 80 -5.25 6.88 -7.77
C GLY A 80 -6.35 6.45 -8.75
N ASN A 81 -6.11 5.37 -9.49
CA ASN A 81 -7.14 4.78 -10.36
C ASN A 81 -8.05 3.87 -9.53
N SER A 82 -9.37 4.05 -9.63
CA SER A 82 -10.35 3.29 -8.84
C SER A 82 -10.09 3.30 -7.33
N VAL A 83 -9.51 4.40 -6.82
CA VAL A 83 -8.98 4.54 -5.46
C VAL A 83 -10.00 4.38 -4.33
N TRP A 84 -11.30 4.35 -4.65
CA TRP A 84 -12.36 4.10 -3.67
C TRP A 84 -12.22 2.71 -3.04
N ASN A 85 -11.76 1.71 -3.80
CA ASN A 85 -11.57 0.36 -3.29
C ASN A 85 -10.36 0.31 -2.34
N ASP A 86 -9.26 0.95 -2.73
CA ASP A 86 -8.08 1.11 -1.87
C ASP A 86 -8.43 1.83 -0.57
N ARG A 87 -9.23 2.90 -0.65
CA ARG A 87 -9.72 3.65 0.52
C ARG A 87 -10.53 2.78 1.48
N GLN A 88 -11.33 1.83 0.99
CA GLN A 88 -12.09 0.90 1.84
C GLN A 88 -11.15 -0.01 2.65
N PHE A 89 -10.08 -0.51 2.02
CA PHE A 89 -9.06 -1.31 2.71
C PHE A 89 -8.27 -0.47 3.72
N MET A 90 -7.87 0.75 3.36
CA MET A 90 -7.20 1.66 4.29
C MET A 90 -8.08 1.96 5.50
N ALA A 91 -9.37 2.26 5.33
CA ALA A 91 -10.28 2.52 6.44
C ALA A 91 -10.39 1.35 7.43
N LYS A 92 -10.21 0.12 6.94
CA LYS A 92 -10.29 -1.10 7.75
C LYS A 92 -8.95 -1.48 8.39
N GLU A 93 -7.87 -1.43 7.62
CA GLU A 93 -6.58 -2.02 7.99
C GLU A 93 -5.55 -0.95 8.40
N MET A 94 -5.68 0.30 7.91
CA MET A 94 -4.74 1.41 8.13
C MET A 94 -5.49 2.73 8.42
N PRO A 95 -6.29 2.80 9.50
CA PRO A 95 -7.16 3.95 9.76
C PRO A 95 -6.40 5.24 10.10
N GLU A 96 -5.13 5.19 10.51
CA GLU A 96 -4.34 6.39 10.81
C GLU A 96 -3.84 7.12 9.55
N LEU A 97 -3.95 6.49 8.37
CA LEU A 97 -3.64 7.11 7.07
C LEU A 97 -4.79 7.92 6.47
N LEU A 98 -5.99 7.88 7.07
CA LEU A 98 -7.19 8.55 6.56
C LEU A 98 -7.58 9.80 7.35
#